data_AF-A0A1H8LCF4-F1
#
_entry.id   AF-A0A1H8LCF4-F1
#
_cell.length_a   1.000
_cell.length_b   1.000
_cell.length_c   1.000
_cell.angle_alpha   90.00
_cell.angle_beta   90.00
_cell.angle_gamma   90.00
#
_symmetry.space_group_name_H-M   'P 1'
#
loop_
_entity.id
_entity.type
_entity.pdbx_description
1 polymer ?
#
loop_
_entity_poly.entity_id
_entity_poly.type
_entity_poly.pdbx_seq_one_letter_code
_entity_poly.pdbx_strand_id
1 'polypeptide(L)'
;MDMNKYFKTPLEQSIEEYYIANGILTPDYLVIDRIAEIFGVDVACNELRTFSDNELRVIFLCLTDDLNAQRLSFFHELCHVLRHAGDQRRMPELFLQLQEADAERFSLYAALPFFMLKKIQLPESEDEAAGLIGKVFRVPPKFAKQRLTQIKERITGAEFMATLTYTAAAREERIPEPINSDPVIRGIYGLEDLSRPHTLVIEQRGGFDWEQPLHIVVDGCFKSIDAHPYNKRDTAVVSSGDLSISRNRADCLTINMSRVAWRHGRTASRLFLPMEAVDDAINF
;
A
#
# COMPACT_ATOMS: atom_id res chain seq x y z
N MET A 1 -12.64 -10.62 -18.27
CA MET A 1 -12.04 -9.79 -17.19
C MET A 1 -11.52 -8.51 -17.83
N ASP A 2 -12.01 -7.34 -17.41
CA ASP A 2 -11.53 -6.06 -17.95
C ASP A 2 -10.31 -5.56 -17.16
N MET A 3 -9.12 -5.76 -17.75
CA MET A 3 -7.84 -5.36 -17.15
C MET A 3 -7.71 -3.84 -16.96
N ASN A 4 -8.55 -3.01 -17.58
CA ASN A 4 -8.50 -1.56 -17.37
C ASN A 4 -9.05 -1.13 -16.01
N LYS A 5 -9.83 -2.00 -15.36
CA LYS A 5 -10.40 -1.75 -14.03
C LYS A 5 -9.45 -2.13 -12.88
N TYR A 6 -8.31 -2.74 -13.20
CA TYR A 6 -7.32 -3.07 -12.21
C TYR A 6 -6.56 -1.81 -11.77
N PHE A 7 -6.46 -1.62 -10.45
CA PHE A 7 -5.60 -0.62 -9.85
C PHE A 7 -4.40 -1.29 -9.17
N LYS A 8 -3.22 -0.76 -9.44
CA LYS A 8 -1.95 -1.25 -8.86
C LYS A 8 -1.81 -0.76 -7.42
N THR A 9 -1.24 -1.59 -6.56
CA THR A 9 -0.77 -1.15 -5.24
C THR A 9 0.49 -0.26 -5.37
N PRO A 10 0.86 0.54 -4.36
CA PRO A 10 2.12 1.29 -4.37
C PRO A 10 3.35 0.40 -4.57
N LEU A 11 3.35 -0.82 -3.99
CA LEU A 11 4.41 -1.79 -4.20
C LEU A 11 4.51 -2.21 -5.68
N GLU A 12 3.39 -2.43 -6.34
CA GLU A 12 3.38 -2.75 -7.78
C GLU A 12 3.82 -1.55 -8.64
N GLN A 13 3.44 -0.34 -8.24
CA GLN A 13 3.83 0.88 -8.93
C GLN A 13 5.34 1.11 -8.82
N SER A 14 5.92 0.96 -7.62
CA SER A 14 7.36 1.15 -7.41
C SER A 14 8.19 0.12 -8.18
N ILE A 15 7.78 -1.15 -8.18
CA ILE A 15 8.44 -2.19 -9.00
C ILE A 15 8.36 -1.85 -10.49
N GLU A 16 7.19 -1.43 -10.97
CA GLU A 16 6.99 -1.06 -12.37
C GLU A 16 7.83 0.16 -12.78
N GLU A 17 7.80 1.22 -11.98
CA GLU A 17 8.57 2.43 -12.22
C GLU A 17 10.07 2.12 -12.27
N TYR A 18 10.55 1.29 -11.34
CA TYR A 18 11.94 0.86 -11.31
C TYR A 18 12.32 0.01 -12.53
N TYR A 19 11.46 -0.93 -12.93
CA TYR A 19 11.65 -1.73 -14.14
C TYR A 19 11.68 -0.86 -15.40
N ILE A 20 10.75 0.08 -15.54
CA ILE A 20 10.70 0.99 -16.69
C ILE A 20 11.94 1.88 -16.74
N ALA A 21 12.34 2.46 -15.60
CA ALA A 21 13.52 3.32 -15.51
C ALA A 21 14.82 2.58 -15.91
N ASN A 22 14.89 1.27 -15.68
CA ASN A 22 16.02 0.41 -16.03
C ASN A 22 15.83 -0.39 -17.34
N GLY A 23 14.83 -0.03 -18.15
CA GLY A 23 14.62 -0.63 -19.48
C GLY A 23 14.11 -2.08 -19.48
N ILE A 24 13.51 -2.55 -18.38
CA ILE A 24 12.82 -3.85 -18.27
C ILE A 24 11.35 -3.66 -18.70
N LEU A 25 11.12 -3.65 -20.01
CA LEU A 25 9.82 -3.29 -20.60
C LEU A 25 8.94 -4.48 -21.01
N THR A 26 9.53 -5.66 -21.18
CA THR A 26 8.86 -6.88 -21.67
C THR A 26 9.25 -8.10 -20.85
N PRO A 27 8.42 -9.17 -20.84
CA PRO A 27 8.69 -10.38 -20.06
C PRO A 27 10.04 -11.03 -20.37
N ASP A 28 10.52 -10.94 -21.61
CA ASP A 28 11.82 -11.48 -22.03
C ASP A 28 13.02 -10.82 -21.33
N TYR A 29 12.84 -9.59 -20.81
CA TYR A 29 13.86 -8.89 -20.06
C TYR A 29 13.88 -9.22 -18.57
N LEU A 30 12.90 -9.98 -18.06
CA LEU A 30 12.88 -10.47 -16.69
C LEU A 30 13.87 -11.64 -16.51
N VAL A 31 15.14 -11.44 -16.81
CA VAL A 31 16.21 -12.45 -16.61
C VAL A 31 16.84 -12.21 -15.24
N ILE A 32 17.09 -13.29 -14.47
CA ILE A 32 17.61 -13.21 -13.09
C ILE A 32 18.82 -12.28 -13.01
N ASP A 33 19.86 -12.54 -13.79
CA ASP A 33 21.10 -11.76 -13.77
C ASP A 33 20.87 -10.27 -14.01
N ARG A 34 19.98 -9.94 -14.95
CA ARG A 34 19.65 -8.55 -15.28
C ARG A 34 18.85 -7.88 -14.17
N ILE A 35 17.91 -8.59 -13.56
CA ILE A 35 17.14 -8.07 -12.42
C ILE A 35 18.05 -7.87 -11.22
N ALA A 36 18.94 -8.82 -10.95
CA ALA A 36 19.93 -8.73 -9.88
C ALA A 36 20.87 -7.54 -10.08
N GLU A 37 21.39 -7.35 -11.30
CA GLU A 37 22.25 -6.23 -11.68
C GLU A 37 21.58 -4.87 -11.42
N ILE A 38 20.35 -4.65 -11.92
CA ILE A 38 19.70 -3.34 -11.76
C ILE A 38 19.43 -3.02 -10.29
N PHE A 39 19.19 -4.03 -9.46
CA PHE A 39 18.98 -3.87 -8.02
C PHE A 39 20.28 -3.88 -7.21
N GLY A 40 21.44 -4.08 -7.82
CA GLY A 40 22.72 -4.21 -7.11
C GLY A 40 22.69 -5.36 -6.10
N VAL A 41 22.28 -6.54 -6.56
CA VAL A 41 22.23 -7.80 -5.79
C VAL A 41 23.07 -8.82 -6.53
N ASP A 42 23.96 -9.52 -5.82
CA ASP A 42 24.73 -10.61 -6.41
C ASP A 42 23.96 -11.92 -6.33
N VAL A 43 24.12 -12.78 -7.34
CA VAL A 43 23.53 -14.12 -7.36
C VAL A 43 24.63 -15.16 -7.42
N ALA A 44 24.61 -16.07 -6.47
CA ALA A 44 25.47 -17.24 -6.41
C ALA A 44 24.62 -18.51 -6.39
N CYS A 45 25.25 -19.65 -6.68
CA CYS A 45 24.58 -20.94 -6.61
C CYS A 45 25.22 -21.83 -5.54
N ASN A 46 24.43 -22.69 -4.92
CA ASN A 46 24.90 -23.65 -3.92
C ASN A 46 24.20 -25.02 -4.10
N GLU A 47 24.68 -26.07 -3.41
CA GLU A 47 24.07 -27.41 -3.40
C GLU A 47 23.09 -27.63 -2.23
N LEU A 48 22.83 -26.58 -1.45
CA LEU A 48 21.93 -26.59 -0.30
C LEU A 48 20.60 -25.92 -0.69
N ARG A 49 19.88 -25.38 0.30
CA ARG A 49 18.64 -24.61 0.06
C ARG A 49 18.94 -23.21 -0.47
N THR A 50 17.93 -22.63 -1.11
CA THR A 50 17.92 -21.21 -1.44
C THR A 50 17.82 -20.35 -0.16
N PHE A 51 18.59 -19.26 -0.10
CA PHE A 51 18.52 -18.23 0.95
C PHE A 51 19.23 -16.95 0.49
N SER A 52 19.07 -15.87 1.23
CA SER A 52 19.77 -14.60 1.02
C SER A 52 20.60 -14.16 2.23
N ASP A 53 21.64 -13.39 1.95
CA ASP A 53 22.34 -12.55 2.91
C ASP A 53 21.97 -11.09 2.60
N ASN A 54 21.12 -10.50 3.43
CA ASN A 54 20.58 -9.17 3.19
C ASN A 54 21.62 -8.06 3.41
N GLU A 55 22.62 -8.29 4.28
CA GLU A 55 23.67 -7.30 4.56
C GLU A 55 24.66 -7.24 3.41
N LEU A 56 25.08 -8.39 2.89
CA LEU A 56 25.97 -8.50 1.74
C LEU A 56 25.25 -8.35 0.40
N ARG A 57 23.91 -8.33 0.41
CA ARG A 57 23.05 -8.28 -0.79
C ARG A 57 23.36 -9.41 -1.77
N VAL A 58 23.43 -10.64 -1.26
CA VAL A 58 23.69 -11.84 -2.06
C VAL A 58 22.53 -12.81 -1.94
N ILE A 59 22.06 -13.34 -3.07
CA ILE A 59 21.08 -14.44 -3.13
C ILE A 59 21.81 -15.71 -3.54
N PHE A 60 21.66 -16.77 -2.76
CA PHE A 60 22.17 -18.09 -3.08
C PHE A 60 21.04 -18.99 -3.58
N LEU A 61 21.07 -19.38 -4.85
CA LEU A 61 20.08 -20.29 -5.45
C LEU A 61 20.51 -21.76 -5.34
N CYS A 62 19.57 -22.62 -5.03
CA CYS A 62 19.76 -24.08 -4.98
C CYS A 62 19.94 -24.67 -6.39
N LEU A 63 21.08 -25.31 -6.66
CA LEU A 63 21.39 -25.95 -7.95
C LEU A 63 20.52 -27.16 -8.27
N THR A 64 19.91 -27.79 -7.26
CA THR A 64 19.05 -28.97 -7.47
C THR A 64 17.61 -28.62 -7.79
N ASP A 65 17.21 -27.35 -7.63
CA ASP A 65 15.89 -26.86 -8.01
C ASP A 65 15.77 -26.73 -9.54
N ASP A 66 14.58 -26.98 -10.08
CA ASP A 66 14.32 -26.70 -11.49
C ASP A 66 14.32 -25.19 -11.76
N LEU A 67 14.52 -24.80 -13.02
CA LEU A 67 14.66 -23.38 -13.40
C LEU A 67 13.45 -22.51 -13.00
N ASN A 68 12.23 -23.06 -12.99
CA ASN A 68 11.06 -22.29 -12.57
C ASN A 68 11.06 -22.12 -11.04
N ALA A 69 11.43 -23.15 -10.29
CA ALA A 69 11.57 -23.08 -8.84
C ALA A 69 12.68 -22.12 -8.41
N GLN A 70 13.85 -22.17 -9.05
CA GLN A 70 14.94 -21.20 -8.83
C GLN A 70 14.48 -19.78 -9.10
N ARG A 71 13.73 -19.56 -10.18
CA ARG A 71 13.20 -18.24 -10.52
C ARG A 71 12.21 -17.70 -9.49
N LEU A 72 11.29 -18.52 -9.01
CA LEU A 72 10.36 -18.09 -7.97
C LEU A 72 11.12 -17.75 -6.68
N SER A 73 12.07 -18.61 -6.31
CA SER A 73 12.90 -18.40 -5.11
C SER A 73 13.74 -17.13 -5.24
N PHE A 74 14.31 -16.84 -6.42
CA PHE A 74 15.01 -15.59 -6.67
C PHE A 74 14.14 -14.36 -6.38
N PHE A 75 12.91 -14.30 -6.89
CA PHE A 75 12.04 -13.15 -6.64
C PHE A 75 11.57 -13.05 -5.17
N HIS A 76 11.45 -14.18 -4.47
CA HIS A 76 11.17 -14.22 -3.03
C HIS A 76 12.35 -13.66 -2.23
N GLU A 77 13.56 -14.19 -2.45
CA GLU A 77 14.79 -13.74 -1.80
C GLU A 77 15.14 -12.28 -2.15
N LEU A 78 14.81 -11.83 -3.35
CA LEU A 78 14.97 -10.43 -3.74
C LEU A 78 14.13 -9.50 -2.84
N CYS A 79 12.94 -9.93 -2.41
CA CYS A 79 12.18 -9.16 -1.42
C CYS A 79 12.94 -9.05 -0.10
N HIS A 80 13.51 -10.16 0.39
CA HIS A 80 14.27 -10.15 1.64
C HIS A 80 15.44 -9.19 1.56
N VAL A 81 16.26 -9.26 0.51
CA VAL A 81 17.41 -8.36 0.31
C VAL A 81 16.99 -6.89 0.22
N LEU A 82 15.89 -6.58 -0.47
CA LEU A 82 15.50 -5.19 -0.73
C LEU A 82 14.70 -4.55 0.41
N ARG A 83 13.95 -5.33 1.19
CA ARG A 83 12.88 -4.81 2.05
C ARG A 83 12.97 -5.28 3.50
N HIS A 84 13.73 -6.34 3.80
CA HIS A 84 13.73 -6.95 5.12
C HIS A 84 15.09 -6.85 5.81
N ALA A 85 15.05 -6.65 7.12
CA ALA A 85 16.23 -6.62 7.99
C ALA A 85 16.03 -7.54 9.19
N GLY A 86 17.14 -7.90 9.83
CA GLY A 86 17.19 -8.76 11.01
C GLY A 86 17.43 -10.23 10.68
N ASP A 87 17.82 -10.99 11.71
CA ASP A 87 18.05 -12.42 11.59
C ASP A 87 16.76 -13.21 11.83
N GLN A 88 16.19 -13.76 10.76
CA GLN A 88 14.95 -14.55 10.81
C GLN A 88 15.02 -15.73 11.79
N ARG A 89 16.21 -16.29 12.07
CA ARG A 89 16.39 -17.39 13.04
C ARG A 89 16.14 -16.96 14.48
N ARG A 90 16.16 -15.65 14.73
CA ARG A 90 16.01 -15.02 16.05
C ARG A 90 14.77 -14.13 16.11
N MET A 91 14.03 -14.03 15.00
CA MET A 91 12.87 -13.16 14.85
C MET A 91 11.65 -13.77 15.54
N PRO A 92 10.81 -12.96 16.23
CA PRO A 92 9.54 -13.47 16.74
C PRO A 92 8.64 -13.92 15.59
N GLU A 93 7.88 -15.00 15.82
CA GLU A 93 7.09 -15.69 14.80
C GLU A 93 6.17 -14.76 13.98
N LEU A 94 5.49 -13.81 14.62
CA LEU A 94 4.59 -12.89 13.90
C LEU A 94 5.32 -11.95 12.93
N PHE A 95 6.55 -11.54 13.26
CA PHE A 95 7.37 -10.72 12.36
C PHE A 95 7.92 -11.55 11.21
N LEU A 96 8.30 -12.81 11.48
CA LEU A 96 8.71 -13.75 10.44
C LEU A 96 7.56 -13.95 9.42
N GLN A 97 6.36 -14.27 9.91
CA GLN A 97 5.18 -14.46 9.07
C GLN A 97 4.83 -13.21 8.26
N LEU A 98 5.01 -12.01 8.83
CA LEU A 98 4.81 -10.76 8.12
C LEU A 98 5.80 -10.60 6.96
N GLN A 99 7.09 -10.89 7.19
CA GLN A 99 8.11 -10.83 6.14
C GLN A 99 7.86 -11.88 5.04
N GLU A 100 7.56 -13.13 5.40
CA GLU A 100 7.25 -14.16 4.40
C GLU A 100 6.03 -13.80 3.56
N ALA A 101 4.97 -13.29 4.19
CA ALA A 101 3.77 -12.86 3.48
C ALA A 101 4.02 -11.64 2.57
N ASP A 102 4.95 -10.74 2.93
CA ASP A 102 5.38 -9.66 2.05
C ASP A 102 6.21 -10.17 0.88
N ALA A 103 7.15 -11.09 1.12
CA ALA A 103 7.98 -11.72 0.09
C ALA A 103 7.15 -12.52 -0.92
N GLU A 104 6.14 -13.27 -0.47
CA GLU A 104 5.19 -13.95 -1.34
C GLU A 104 4.44 -12.97 -2.25
N ARG A 105 3.96 -11.84 -1.70
CA ARG A 105 3.26 -10.81 -2.49
C ARG A 105 4.19 -10.07 -3.45
N PHE A 106 5.38 -9.71 -2.99
CA PHE A 106 6.41 -9.08 -3.81
C PHE A 106 6.77 -9.97 -5.00
N SER A 107 6.97 -11.27 -4.78
CA SER A 107 7.35 -12.20 -5.83
C SER A 107 6.32 -12.25 -6.97
N LEU A 108 5.02 -12.20 -6.65
CA LEU A 108 3.95 -12.12 -7.65
C LEU A 108 4.05 -10.84 -8.49
N TYR A 109 4.37 -9.71 -7.88
CA TYR A 109 4.46 -8.42 -8.57
C TYR A 109 5.73 -8.31 -9.41
N ALA A 110 6.86 -8.75 -8.86
CA ALA A 110 8.17 -8.68 -9.50
C ALA A 110 8.33 -9.69 -10.65
N ALA A 111 7.78 -10.90 -10.50
CA ALA A 111 7.84 -11.95 -11.51
C ALA A 111 6.73 -11.82 -12.58
N LEU A 112 5.59 -11.23 -12.22
CA LEU A 112 4.44 -11.03 -13.10
C LEU A 112 3.93 -9.57 -13.05
N PRO A 113 4.73 -8.59 -13.52
CA PRO A 113 4.35 -7.18 -13.46
C PRO A 113 3.09 -6.90 -14.28
N PHE A 114 2.15 -6.16 -13.68
CA PHE A 114 0.84 -5.96 -14.28
C PHE A 114 0.91 -5.23 -15.64
N PHE A 115 1.78 -4.23 -15.79
CA PHE A 115 1.92 -3.49 -17.06
C PHE A 115 2.40 -4.34 -18.23
N MET A 116 3.12 -5.44 -17.96
CA MET A 116 3.49 -6.41 -18.98
C MET A 116 2.34 -7.37 -19.25
N LEU A 117 1.73 -7.90 -18.19
CA LEU A 117 0.64 -8.87 -18.26
C LEU A 117 -0.57 -8.29 -19.02
N LYS A 118 -0.94 -7.03 -18.76
CA LYS A 118 -2.05 -6.32 -19.41
C LYS A 118 -1.91 -6.24 -20.94
N LYS A 119 -0.69 -6.36 -21.49
CA LYS A 119 -0.43 -6.31 -22.94
C LYS A 119 -0.67 -7.65 -23.64
N ILE A 120 -0.87 -8.73 -22.88
CA ILE A 120 -1.06 -10.08 -23.42
C ILE A 120 -2.55 -10.30 -23.68
N GLN A 121 -2.88 -10.79 -24.86
CA GLN A 121 -4.23 -11.29 -25.16
C GLN A 121 -4.41 -12.66 -24.50
N LEU A 122 -5.21 -12.71 -23.44
CA LEU A 122 -5.45 -13.93 -22.68
C LEU A 122 -6.63 -14.74 -23.25
N PRO A 123 -6.52 -16.08 -23.30
CA PRO A 123 -7.65 -16.97 -23.52
C PRO A 123 -8.77 -16.75 -22.49
N GLU A 124 -10.00 -17.14 -22.82
CA GLU A 124 -11.14 -17.08 -21.90
C GLU A 124 -11.00 -18.09 -20.75
N SER A 125 -10.46 -19.28 -21.05
CA SER A 125 -10.18 -20.31 -20.04
C SER A 125 -9.08 -19.85 -19.09
N GLU A 126 -9.35 -19.87 -17.79
CA GLU A 126 -8.39 -19.47 -16.77
C GLU A 126 -7.15 -20.36 -16.76
N ASP A 127 -7.32 -21.68 -16.95
CA ASP A 127 -6.20 -22.62 -16.95
C ASP A 127 -5.32 -22.44 -18.20
N GLU A 128 -5.92 -22.15 -19.36
CA GLU A 128 -5.17 -21.81 -20.57
C GLU A 128 -4.45 -20.46 -20.43
N ALA A 129 -5.11 -19.47 -19.84
CA ALA A 129 -4.50 -18.17 -19.55
C ALA A 129 -3.32 -18.32 -18.57
N ALA A 130 -3.48 -19.11 -17.51
CA ALA A 130 -2.41 -19.41 -16.57
C ALA A 130 -1.25 -20.16 -17.23
N GLY A 131 -1.55 -21.12 -18.12
CA GLY A 131 -0.53 -21.82 -18.92
C GLY A 131 0.24 -20.88 -19.85
N LEU A 132 -0.47 -19.98 -20.56
CA LEU A 132 0.14 -18.98 -21.43
C LEU A 132 1.03 -18.01 -20.64
N ILE A 133 0.53 -17.47 -19.53
CA ILE A 133 1.30 -16.57 -18.65
C ILE A 133 2.52 -17.30 -18.09
N GLY A 134 2.35 -18.53 -17.61
CA GLY A 134 3.45 -19.36 -17.12
C GLY A 134 4.56 -19.51 -18.16
N LYS A 135 4.19 -19.76 -19.42
CA LYS A 135 5.15 -19.84 -20.53
C LYS A 135 5.83 -18.50 -20.82
N VAL A 136 5.09 -17.40 -20.89
CA VAL A 136 5.62 -16.07 -21.23
C VAL A 136 6.55 -15.53 -20.15
N PHE A 137 6.20 -15.69 -18.87
CA PHE A 137 6.96 -15.18 -17.74
C PHE A 137 7.92 -16.19 -17.13
N ARG A 138 7.94 -17.42 -17.67
CA ARG A 138 8.79 -18.55 -17.24
C ARG A 138 8.54 -18.92 -15.77
N VAL A 139 7.28 -19.00 -15.37
CA VAL A 139 6.85 -19.37 -14.02
C VAL A 139 5.90 -20.57 -14.06
N PRO A 140 5.75 -21.33 -12.96
CA PRO A 140 4.79 -22.42 -12.90
C PRO A 140 3.35 -21.94 -13.16
N PRO A 141 2.51 -22.71 -13.88
CA PRO A 141 1.11 -22.32 -14.14
C PRO A 141 0.30 -22.04 -12.87
N LYS A 142 0.58 -22.75 -11.77
CA LYS A 142 -0.06 -22.51 -10.47
C LYS A 142 0.23 -21.09 -9.94
N PHE A 143 1.46 -20.60 -10.09
CA PHE A 143 1.87 -19.27 -9.67
C PHE A 143 1.25 -18.17 -10.57
N ALA A 144 1.20 -18.43 -11.88
CA ALA A 144 0.48 -17.57 -12.82
C ALA A 144 -1.03 -17.48 -12.50
N LYS A 145 -1.65 -18.61 -12.15
CA LYS A 145 -3.05 -18.67 -11.72
C LYS A 145 -3.29 -17.86 -10.45
N GLN A 146 -2.40 -17.95 -9.45
CA GLN A 146 -2.46 -17.13 -8.24
C GLN A 146 -2.47 -15.63 -8.56
N ARG A 147 -1.58 -15.17 -9.46
CA ARG A 147 -1.57 -13.77 -9.91
C ARG A 147 -2.86 -13.38 -10.63
N LEU A 148 -3.39 -14.24 -11.49
CA LEU A 148 -4.65 -14.00 -12.18
C LEU A 148 -5.83 -13.90 -11.21
N THR A 149 -5.92 -14.80 -10.23
CA THR A 149 -6.94 -14.76 -9.17
C THR A 149 -6.85 -13.44 -8.39
N GLN A 150 -5.65 -13.04 -7.97
CA GLN A 150 -5.43 -11.78 -7.27
C GLN A 150 -5.88 -10.56 -8.11
N ILE A 151 -5.61 -10.56 -9.43
CA ILE A 151 -6.07 -9.50 -10.33
C ILE A 151 -7.59 -9.47 -10.43
N LYS A 152 -8.23 -10.64 -10.61
CA LYS A 152 -9.69 -10.79 -10.65
C LYS A 152 -10.33 -10.28 -9.37
N GLU A 153 -9.85 -10.72 -8.22
CA GLU A 153 -10.36 -10.32 -6.91
C GLU A 153 -10.26 -8.81 -6.71
N ARG A 154 -9.16 -8.19 -7.13
CA ARG A 154 -8.98 -6.74 -7.02
C ARG A 154 -9.94 -5.96 -7.93
N ILE A 155 -10.19 -6.44 -9.14
CA ILE A 155 -11.18 -5.85 -10.05
C ILE A 155 -12.58 -6.00 -9.46
N THR A 156 -12.98 -7.21 -9.08
CA THR A 156 -14.30 -7.49 -8.49
C THR A 156 -14.52 -6.71 -7.20
N GLY A 157 -13.49 -6.61 -6.35
CA GLY A 157 -13.53 -5.84 -5.11
C GLY A 157 -13.74 -4.35 -5.37
N ALA A 158 -13.03 -3.76 -6.34
CA ALA A 158 -13.25 -2.38 -6.76
C ALA A 158 -14.67 -2.13 -7.30
N GLU A 159 -15.18 -3.04 -8.14
CA GLU A 159 -16.53 -2.94 -8.69
C GLU A 159 -17.59 -3.04 -7.60
N PHE A 160 -17.41 -3.96 -6.66
CA PHE A 160 -18.29 -4.13 -5.51
C PHE A 160 -18.28 -2.88 -4.61
N MET A 161 -17.10 -2.35 -4.28
CA MET A 161 -16.96 -1.12 -3.50
C MET A 161 -17.56 0.10 -4.21
N ALA A 162 -17.37 0.22 -5.53
CA ALA A 162 -18.00 1.29 -6.31
C ALA A 162 -19.53 1.16 -6.31
N THR A 163 -20.07 -0.07 -6.41
CA THR A 163 -21.51 -0.33 -6.33
C THR A 163 -22.06 -0.04 -4.94
N LEU A 164 -21.35 -0.41 -3.87
CA LEU A 164 -21.72 -0.08 -2.50
C LEU A 164 -21.67 1.42 -2.25
N THR A 165 -20.68 2.13 -2.78
CA THR A 165 -20.56 3.58 -2.63
C THR A 165 -21.65 4.29 -3.41
N TYR A 166 -21.95 3.84 -4.63
CA TYR A 166 -23.06 4.35 -5.42
C TYR A 166 -24.41 4.08 -4.76
N THR A 167 -24.63 2.86 -4.24
CA THR A 167 -25.88 2.53 -3.54
C THR A 167 -25.98 3.23 -2.18
N ALA A 168 -24.89 3.43 -1.45
CA ALA A 168 -24.87 4.21 -0.21
C ALA A 168 -25.13 5.69 -0.47
N ALA A 169 -24.52 6.28 -1.52
CA ALA A 169 -24.82 7.64 -1.96
C ALA A 169 -26.26 7.78 -2.47
N ALA A 170 -26.82 6.74 -3.09
CA ALA A 170 -28.22 6.70 -3.52
C ALA A 170 -29.21 6.36 -2.39
N ARG A 171 -28.75 5.70 -1.30
CA ARG A 171 -29.50 5.38 -0.07
C ARG A 171 -29.24 6.36 1.06
N GLU A 172 -28.60 7.49 0.82
CA GLU A 172 -28.68 8.65 1.73
C GLU A 172 -30.10 9.27 1.71
N GLU A 173 -31.12 8.45 1.96
CA GLU A 173 -32.23 8.89 2.79
C GLU A 173 -31.67 9.05 4.20
N ARG A 174 -31.63 10.30 4.67
CA ARG A 174 -31.15 10.70 6.00
C ARG A 174 -31.86 9.89 7.08
N ILE A 175 -31.20 8.85 7.59
CA ILE A 175 -31.54 8.30 8.90
C ILE A 175 -30.93 9.28 9.92
N PRO A 176 -31.72 9.95 10.79
CA PRO A 176 -31.17 10.85 11.79
C PRO A 176 -30.46 10.02 12.86
N GLU A 177 -29.14 9.88 12.75
CA GLU A 177 -28.31 9.51 13.89
C GLU A 177 -28.25 10.69 14.87
N PRO A 178 -28.20 10.42 16.19
CA PRO A 178 -28.26 11.46 17.21
C PRO A 178 -27.14 12.47 17.00
N ILE A 179 -27.49 13.76 17.14
CA ILE A 179 -26.58 14.89 17.09
C ILE A 179 -25.64 14.75 18.30
N ASN A 180 -24.56 14.00 18.13
CA ASN A 180 -23.44 14.06 19.05
C ASN A 180 -22.53 15.20 18.58
N SER A 181 -22.27 16.15 19.47
CA SER A 181 -21.55 17.39 19.22
C SER A 181 -20.05 17.17 19.00
N ASP A 182 -19.55 16.01 19.43
CA ASP A 182 -18.12 15.74 19.49
C ASP A 182 -17.54 15.31 18.13
N PRO A 183 -16.33 15.77 17.78
CA PRO A 183 -15.67 15.40 16.53
C PRO A 183 -15.33 13.91 16.51
N VAL A 184 -15.62 13.25 15.39
CA VAL A 184 -15.23 11.85 15.16
C VAL A 184 -13.89 11.82 14.44
N ILE A 185 -12.90 11.12 15.01
CA ILE A 185 -11.56 10.99 14.44
C ILE A 185 -11.36 9.60 13.82
N ARG A 186 -10.87 9.56 12.59
CA ARG A 186 -10.56 8.34 11.81
C ARG A 186 -9.17 8.42 11.21
N GLY A 187 -8.58 7.28 10.88
CA GLY A 187 -7.24 7.19 10.30
C GLY A 187 -7.26 6.75 8.84
N ILE A 188 -6.50 7.42 7.98
CA ILE A 188 -6.08 6.90 6.69
C ILE A 188 -4.69 6.30 6.91
N TYR A 189 -4.57 4.98 6.76
CA TYR A 189 -3.32 4.27 6.98
C TYR A 189 -2.57 4.10 5.66
N GLY A 190 -1.25 4.31 5.70
CA GLY A 190 -0.38 4.05 4.55
C GLY A 190 -0.24 2.55 4.34
N LEU A 191 -0.03 2.13 3.09
CA LEU A 191 0.20 0.71 2.79
C LEU A 191 1.58 0.21 3.25
N GLU A 192 2.49 1.14 3.60
CA GLU A 192 3.85 0.86 4.09
C GLU A 192 3.92 0.74 5.62
N ASP A 193 3.01 1.41 6.34
CA ASP A 193 2.98 1.43 7.81
C ASP A 193 1.53 1.48 8.30
N LEU A 194 1.05 0.35 8.81
CA LEU A 194 -0.30 0.20 9.39
C LEU A 194 -0.32 0.47 10.89
N SER A 195 0.83 0.70 11.51
CA SER A 195 0.93 0.94 12.97
C SER A 195 0.45 2.34 13.35
N ARG A 196 0.58 3.29 12.41
CA ARG A 196 0.11 4.68 12.57
C ARG A 196 -0.60 5.16 11.31
N PRO A 197 -1.63 6.02 11.45
CA PRO A 197 -2.24 6.63 10.28
C PRO A 197 -1.22 7.54 9.58
N HIS A 198 -1.31 7.64 8.26
CA HIS A 198 -0.63 8.66 7.48
C HIS A 198 -1.34 10.03 7.62
N THR A 199 -2.68 9.99 7.71
CA THR A 199 -3.53 11.19 7.87
C THR A 199 -4.68 10.90 8.81
N LEU A 200 -4.94 11.81 9.76
CA LEU A 200 -6.15 11.81 10.57
C LEU A 200 -7.26 12.60 9.86
N VAL A 201 -8.47 12.04 9.85
CA VAL A 201 -9.68 12.69 9.36
C VAL A 201 -10.57 12.98 10.54
N ILE A 202 -10.81 14.27 10.78
CA ILE A 202 -11.65 14.77 11.88
C ILE A 202 -12.95 15.25 11.25
N GLU A 203 -14.09 14.66 11.64
CA GLU A 203 -15.41 14.95 11.06
C GLU A 203 -16.37 15.47 12.13
N GLN A 204 -17.02 16.61 11.83
CA GLN A 204 -18.08 17.18 12.66
C GLN A 204 -19.27 17.57 11.77
N ARG A 205 -20.36 16.78 11.82
CA ARG A 205 -21.53 16.94 10.94
C ARG A 205 -22.25 18.30 11.10
N GLY A 206 -22.07 18.98 12.22
CA GLY A 206 -22.58 20.33 12.48
C GLY A 206 -21.70 21.47 11.96
N GLY A 207 -20.54 21.16 11.34
CA GLY A 207 -19.47 22.11 11.09
C GLY A 207 -18.64 22.36 12.35
N PHE A 208 -17.50 23.03 12.17
CA PHE A 208 -16.61 23.40 13.27
C PHE A 208 -16.93 24.79 13.83
N ASP A 209 -16.65 24.99 15.11
CA ASP A 209 -16.47 26.34 15.64
C ASP A 209 -15.11 26.88 15.18
N TRP A 210 -15.13 27.88 14.31
CA TRP A 210 -13.93 28.46 13.71
C TRP A 210 -13.29 29.57 14.54
N GLU A 211 -13.94 30.01 15.61
CA GLU A 211 -13.46 31.06 16.51
C GLU A 211 -12.79 30.48 17.77
N GLN A 212 -13.01 29.20 18.06
CA GLN A 212 -12.41 28.49 19.18
C GLN A 212 -11.36 27.47 18.71
N PRO A 213 -10.27 27.26 19.48
CA PRO A 213 -9.32 26.19 19.18
C PRO A 213 -9.97 24.81 19.34
N LEU A 214 -9.64 23.89 18.45
CA LEU A 214 -10.08 22.51 18.52
C LEU A 214 -9.01 21.66 19.21
N HIS A 215 -9.36 21.00 20.31
CA HIS A 215 -8.47 20.08 21.01
C HIS A 215 -8.76 18.64 20.60
N ILE A 216 -7.73 17.92 20.19
CA ILE A 216 -7.83 16.50 19.86
C ILE A 216 -6.79 15.69 20.63
N VAL A 217 -7.18 14.47 21.02
CA VAL A 217 -6.26 13.49 21.59
C VAL A 217 -5.77 12.60 20.45
N VAL A 218 -4.46 12.55 20.26
CA VAL A 218 -3.80 11.82 19.15
C VAL A 218 -3.33 10.42 19.60
N ASP A 219 -3.44 10.11 20.89
CA ASP A 219 -3.12 8.80 21.45
C ASP A 219 -4.28 7.80 21.23
N GLY A 220 -4.11 6.86 20.29
CA GLY A 220 -5.05 5.76 20.10
C GLY A 220 -5.02 5.05 18.74
N CYS A 221 -5.70 3.90 18.69
CA CYS A 221 -5.99 3.19 17.44
C CYS A 221 -7.24 3.80 16.79
N PHE A 222 -7.08 4.46 15.64
CA PHE A 222 -8.18 5.08 14.91
C PHE A 222 -8.84 4.09 13.94
N LYS A 223 -10.17 4.12 13.84
CA LYS A 223 -10.88 3.32 12.83
C LYS A 223 -10.47 3.79 11.43
N SER A 224 -10.15 2.85 10.55
CA SER A 224 -9.73 3.14 9.18
C SER A 224 -10.86 3.75 8.35
N ILE A 225 -10.51 4.68 7.45
CA ILE A 225 -11.41 5.20 6.41
C ILE A 225 -10.70 5.17 5.06
N ASP A 226 -11.45 4.88 3.98
CA ASP A 226 -10.91 4.84 2.63
C ASP A 226 -10.37 6.21 2.19
N ALA A 227 -9.20 6.22 1.55
CA ALA A 227 -8.49 7.41 1.10
C ALA A 227 -9.15 8.18 -0.07
N HIS A 228 -10.35 7.78 -0.50
CA HIS A 228 -11.01 8.40 -1.65
C HIS A 228 -11.43 9.85 -1.31
N PRO A 229 -11.12 10.83 -2.18
CA PRO A 229 -11.54 12.21 -1.94
C PRO A 229 -13.05 12.33 -2.14
N TYR A 230 -13.78 12.39 -1.03
CA TYR A 230 -15.12 12.99 -1.00
C TYR A 230 -15.02 14.47 -1.36
N ASN A 231 -16.10 15.03 -1.93
CA ASN A 231 -16.22 16.40 -2.43
C ASN A 231 -15.25 17.43 -1.81
N LYS A 232 -14.32 17.98 -2.62
CA LYS A 232 -13.34 19.01 -2.20
C LYS A 232 -13.94 20.29 -1.57
N ARG A 233 -15.25 20.48 -1.64
CA ARG A 233 -15.92 21.70 -1.18
C ARG A 233 -16.18 21.72 0.34
N ASP A 234 -16.14 20.57 1.00
CA ASP A 234 -16.48 20.44 2.43
C ASP A 234 -15.28 20.01 3.30
N THR A 235 -14.06 20.11 2.78
CA THR A 235 -12.83 19.66 3.43
C THR A 235 -11.80 20.78 3.60
N ALA A 236 -11.07 20.76 4.71
CA ALA A 236 -9.94 21.65 4.96
C ALA A 236 -8.70 20.85 5.39
N VAL A 237 -7.51 21.30 4.98
CA VAL A 237 -6.24 20.64 5.34
C VAL A 237 -5.57 21.43 6.45
N VAL A 238 -5.19 20.75 7.52
CA VAL A 238 -4.47 21.32 8.66
C VAL A 238 -2.97 21.27 8.36
N SER A 239 -2.28 22.38 8.57
CA SER A 239 -0.84 22.49 8.37
C SER A 239 -0.13 22.67 9.71
N SER A 240 1.18 22.42 9.76
CA SER A 240 1.98 22.48 11.00
C SER A 240 1.86 23.84 11.72
N GLY A 241 1.80 24.94 10.96
CA GLY A 241 1.59 26.30 11.51
C GLY A 241 0.21 26.56 12.14
N ASP A 242 -0.75 25.67 11.98
CA ASP A 242 -2.05 25.74 12.67
C ASP A 242 -2.02 25.02 14.02
N LEU A 243 -0.97 24.26 14.31
CA LEU A 243 -0.89 23.36 15.45
C LEU A 243 -0.15 24.02 16.61
N SER A 244 -0.57 23.65 17.82
CA SER A 244 0.14 23.96 19.05
C SER A 244 0.07 22.76 19.98
N ILE A 245 1.21 22.41 20.57
CA ILE A 245 1.37 21.24 21.44
C ILE A 245 1.76 21.72 22.83
N SER A 246 1.01 21.32 23.84
CA SER A 246 1.31 21.70 25.22
C SER A 246 2.38 20.77 25.79
N ARG A 247 3.51 21.33 26.23
CA ARG A 247 4.66 20.57 26.79
C ARG A 247 4.31 19.66 27.98
N ASN A 248 3.16 19.86 28.63
CA ASN A 248 2.71 19.05 29.76
C ASN A 248 1.77 17.89 29.39
N ARG A 249 1.32 17.77 28.13
CA ARG A 249 0.52 16.65 27.61
C ARG A 249 0.84 16.44 26.14
N ALA A 250 1.83 15.58 25.85
CA ALA A 250 2.24 15.26 24.48
C ALA A 250 1.09 14.67 23.63
N ASP A 251 0.09 14.10 24.28
CA ASP A 251 -1.01 13.37 23.64
C ASP A 251 -2.17 14.29 23.19
N CYS A 252 -2.11 15.58 23.53
CA CYS A 252 -3.16 16.56 23.25
C CYS A 252 -2.68 17.63 22.27
N LEU A 253 -3.21 17.58 21.05
CA LEU A 253 -2.94 18.52 19.98
C LEU A 253 -4.02 19.61 19.94
N THR A 254 -3.62 20.86 19.81
CA THR A 254 -4.55 21.99 19.66
C THR A 254 -4.44 22.58 18.25
N ILE A 255 -5.56 22.62 17.54
CA ILE A 255 -5.68 23.17 16.19
C ILE A 255 -6.27 24.58 16.26
N ASN A 256 -5.57 25.55 15.68
CA ASN A 256 -6.04 26.91 15.53
C ASN A 256 -7.04 27.01 14.37
N MET A 257 -8.33 26.89 14.70
CA MET A 257 -9.40 26.85 13.71
C MET A 257 -9.51 28.14 12.90
N SER A 258 -9.20 29.29 13.48
CA SER A 258 -9.27 30.58 12.77
C SER A 258 -8.23 30.68 11.65
N ARG A 259 -7.03 30.10 11.85
CA ARG A 259 -6.00 30.02 10.80
C ARG A 259 -6.37 29.06 9.69
N VAL A 260 -6.95 27.91 10.03
CA VAL A 260 -7.48 26.94 9.05
C VAL A 260 -8.59 27.59 8.21
N ALA A 261 -9.53 28.28 8.88
CA ALA A 261 -10.63 29.00 8.23
C ALA A 261 -10.17 30.11 7.29
N TRP A 262 -9.07 30.81 7.62
CA TRP A 262 -8.50 31.84 6.76
C TRP A 262 -8.03 31.27 5.40
N ARG A 263 -7.53 30.03 5.38
CA ARG A 263 -7.03 29.38 4.17
C ARG A 263 -8.11 28.65 3.37
N HIS A 264 -9.05 28.02 4.06
CA HIS A 264 -10.00 27.08 3.45
C HIS A 264 -11.47 27.52 3.52
N GLY A 265 -11.77 28.65 4.17
CA GLY A 265 -13.14 29.09 4.45
C GLY A 265 -13.77 28.35 5.64
N ARG A 266 -15.03 28.66 5.93
CA ARG A 266 -15.75 28.21 7.15
C ARG A 266 -16.81 27.14 6.89
N THR A 267 -16.88 26.60 5.68
CA THR A 267 -17.91 25.64 5.25
C THR A 267 -17.48 24.19 5.41
N ALA A 268 -16.22 23.93 5.75
CA ALA A 268 -15.72 22.57 5.90
C ALA A 268 -16.35 21.88 7.12
N SER A 269 -16.75 20.62 6.92
CA SER A 269 -17.22 19.73 7.98
C SER A 269 -16.22 18.61 8.29
N ARG A 270 -15.10 18.57 7.54
CA ARG A 270 -13.99 17.64 7.74
C ARG A 270 -12.64 18.34 7.69
N LEU A 271 -11.75 17.97 8.61
CA LEU A 271 -10.34 18.35 8.61
C LEU A 271 -9.47 17.14 8.28
N PHE A 272 -8.49 17.36 7.41
CA PHE A 272 -7.42 16.41 7.12
C PHE A 272 -6.16 16.89 7.82
N LEU A 273 -5.65 16.11 8.75
CA LEU A 273 -4.44 16.37 9.50
C LEU A 273 -3.38 15.32 9.13
N PRO A 274 -2.47 15.63 8.20
CA PRO A 274 -1.35 14.74 7.88
C PRO A 274 -0.45 14.57 9.10
N MET A 275 0.05 13.35 9.35
CA MET A 275 0.95 13.12 10.49
C MET A 275 2.30 13.84 10.33
N GLU A 276 2.75 14.05 9.09
CA GLU A 276 3.94 14.89 8.80
C GLU A 276 3.79 16.32 9.35
N ALA A 277 2.59 16.92 9.25
CA ALA A 277 2.33 18.25 9.80
C ALA A 277 2.38 18.25 11.35
N VAL A 278 2.03 17.13 11.98
CA VAL A 278 2.14 16.94 13.43
C VAL A 278 3.61 16.80 13.82
N ASP A 279 4.37 15.95 13.12
CA ASP A 279 5.80 15.74 13.33
C ASP A 279 6.57 17.07 13.19
N ASP A 280 6.27 17.87 12.16
CA ASP A 280 6.85 19.20 11.96
C ASP A 280 6.51 20.14 13.13
N ALA A 281 5.26 20.13 13.61
CA ALA A 281 4.84 21.00 14.72
C ALA A 281 5.44 20.58 16.08
N ILE A 282 5.87 19.32 16.24
CA ILE A 282 6.61 18.85 17.42
C ILE A 282 8.05 19.36 17.41
N ASN A 283 8.65 19.45 16.21
CA ASN A 283 10.06 19.78 16.03
C ASN A 283 10.37 21.29 16.01
N PHE A 284 9.35 22.16 16.13
CA PHE A 284 9.45 23.63 16.19
C PHE A 284 9.01 24.18 17.55
#